data_AF-A0A3L7P538-F1
#
_entry.id   AF-A0A3L7P538-F1
#
_cell.length_a   1.000
_cell.length_b   1.000
_cell.length_c   1.000
_cell.angle_alpha   90.00
_cell.angle_beta   90.00
_cell.angle_gamma   90.00
#
_symmetry.space_group_name_H-M   'P 1'
#
loop_
_entity.id
_entity.type
_entity.pdbx_description
1 polymer ?
#
loop_
_entity_poly.entity_id
_entity_poly.type
_entity_poly.pdbx_seq_one_letter_code
_entity_poly.pdbx_strand_id
1 'polypeptide(L)'
;MNIRALQAFRKKLAGGQPVHGLWITLESPAITDLAVALGVDWLVIDAEHGALDWQEIAAHIRGAVRSETVVLVRIAERSTALAKRALDIGADGIVVPWVETAGQLEEAIRDCRYPLEGRRGIGGERATVWGQCFREHTAEANDQVLVVPIIESVQALAAVEAMCRVDGSEVFFLGPADFSASAGHRGHWEGPGVADQLLGIKAILSAAGKQCGLLTRGVEDALARRAQGFRMIGLGADMGMLARSLHEMLQAMGRDRLPATGLDPAEGQAVRDPLPRPPESMRPDRQEVITRSGEGQVMAIQDGISLEAMVGPFNTARHLTTGVVTFQPHARLAQHNHPCSESITVLDGQIEVSVEGRTYLLGPLDNIVIPRWAPHTAWNPAQGSVARLHVALAMGPPERELVTRIFPRVEMPADSTGVKGMERVTRIQSAKRSFGVGPGAEFVDYFNAGLVPGLEMSGGYGRFLTGGRLPAHVHDFDESICIISGGATCLVEGRQYAMSDRATAMVPRGRVHYFINQSDGPMEMIWVYAGPMPERIVVDAVCATESGNPWK
;
A
#
# COMPACT_ATOMS: atom_id res chain seq x y z
N MET A 1 23.94 32.69 8.26
CA MET A 1 24.00 31.25 8.54
C MET A 1 24.34 31.06 10.00
N ASN A 2 23.82 30.00 10.60
CA ASN A 2 24.08 29.58 11.96
C ASN A 2 25.23 28.57 11.98
N ILE A 3 26.47 29.07 11.95
CA ILE A 3 27.68 28.23 11.90
C ILE A 3 27.76 27.26 13.08
N ARG A 4 27.32 27.68 14.26
CA ARG A 4 27.29 26.82 15.46
C ARG A 4 26.36 25.62 15.27
N ALA A 5 25.14 25.84 14.76
CA ALA A 5 24.20 24.75 14.47
C ALA A 5 24.78 23.79 13.42
N LEU A 6 25.34 24.32 12.33
CA LEU A 6 25.99 23.53 11.27
C LEU A 6 27.13 22.66 11.80
N GLN A 7 28.00 23.20 12.66
CA GLN A 7 29.09 22.45 13.29
C GLN A 7 28.59 21.36 14.23
N ALA A 8 27.56 21.64 15.03
CA ALA A 8 26.94 20.65 15.91
C ALA A 8 26.30 19.50 15.11
N PHE A 9 25.57 19.85 14.04
CA PHE A 9 24.96 18.90 13.11
C PHE A 9 26.00 17.98 12.47
N ARG A 10 27.05 18.56 11.87
CA ARG A 10 28.19 17.81 11.27
C ARG A 10 28.88 16.91 12.28
N LYS A 11 29.10 17.40 13.50
CA LYS A 11 29.74 16.63 14.57
C LYS A 11 28.90 15.41 14.97
N LYS A 12 27.58 15.54 15.09
CA LYS A 12 26.67 14.41 15.38
C LYS A 12 26.75 13.36 14.27
N LEU A 13 26.62 13.80 13.01
CA LEU A 13 26.70 12.91 11.86
C LEU A 13 28.04 12.18 11.75
N ALA A 14 29.15 12.90 11.90
CA ALA A 14 30.50 12.32 11.89
C ALA A 14 30.72 11.31 13.04
N GLY A 15 30.07 11.53 14.19
CA GLY A 15 30.04 10.60 15.31
C GLY A 15 29.08 9.41 15.13
N GLY A 16 28.43 9.28 13.97
CA GLY A 16 27.45 8.24 13.70
C GLY A 16 26.14 8.39 14.47
N GLN A 17 25.89 9.56 15.08
CA GLN A 17 24.66 9.85 15.82
C GLN A 17 23.57 10.32 14.83
N PRO A 18 22.33 9.84 14.98
CA PRO A 18 21.22 10.34 14.18
C PRO A 18 20.86 11.78 14.60
N VAL A 19 20.53 12.59 13.62
CA VAL A 19 19.96 13.94 13.75
C VAL A 19 18.49 13.90 13.35
N HIS A 20 17.62 14.45 14.19
CA HIS A 20 16.18 14.36 14.05
C HIS A 20 15.60 15.72 13.70
N GLY A 21 14.68 15.76 12.75
CA GLY A 21 14.10 17.02 12.32
C GLY A 21 12.68 16.92 11.83
N LEU A 22 12.16 18.08 11.48
CA LEU A 22 10.76 18.29 11.11
C LEU A 22 10.69 18.93 9.72
N TRP A 23 9.76 18.44 8.91
CA TRP A 23 9.37 19.09 7.66
C TRP A 23 8.26 20.10 7.95
N ILE A 24 8.44 21.34 7.54
CA ILE A 24 7.51 22.44 7.77
C ILE A 24 6.79 22.75 6.48
N THR A 25 5.46 22.61 6.50
CA THR A 25 4.56 22.87 5.37
C THR A 25 3.52 23.96 5.67
N LEU A 26 3.35 24.30 6.95
CA LEU A 26 2.43 25.34 7.42
C LEU A 26 3.14 26.69 7.55
N GLU A 27 2.39 27.78 7.43
CA GLU A 27 2.95 29.14 7.29
C GLU A 27 3.31 29.80 8.65
N SER A 28 3.01 29.14 9.77
CA SER A 28 3.12 29.71 11.11
C SER A 28 4.49 29.49 11.75
N PRO A 29 5.31 30.54 11.98
CA PRO A 29 6.63 30.40 12.62
C PRO A 29 6.56 29.89 14.07
N ALA A 30 5.38 29.90 14.71
CA ALA A 30 5.18 29.27 16.01
C ALA A 30 5.52 27.78 16.00
N ILE A 31 5.40 27.11 14.85
CA ILE A 31 5.81 25.71 14.67
C ILE A 31 7.33 25.58 14.79
N THR A 32 8.09 26.52 14.21
CA THR A 32 9.55 26.56 14.39
C THR A 32 9.93 26.81 15.83
N ASP A 33 9.29 27.78 16.49
CA ASP A 33 9.57 28.09 17.91
C ASP A 33 9.34 26.86 18.79
N LEU A 34 8.23 26.14 18.58
CA LEU A 34 7.93 24.90 19.26
C LEU A 34 8.99 23.82 18.98
N ALA A 35 9.31 23.58 17.71
CA ALA A 35 10.27 22.56 17.32
C ALA A 35 11.67 22.82 17.91
N VAL A 36 12.10 24.09 17.90
CA VAL A 36 13.35 24.55 18.53
C VAL A 36 13.31 24.30 20.04
N ALA A 37 12.22 24.64 20.72
CA ALA A 37 12.07 24.40 22.16
C ALA A 37 12.11 22.91 22.53
N LEU A 38 11.65 22.04 21.62
CA LEU A 38 11.71 20.58 21.77
C LEU A 38 13.07 19.98 21.38
N GLY A 39 14.00 20.79 20.87
CA GLY A 39 15.37 20.39 20.60
C GLY A 39 15.58 19.61 19.30
N VAL A 40 14.81 19.91 18.24
CA VAL A 40 15.07 19.33 16.92
C VAL A 40 16.41 19.82 16.36
N ASP A 41 17.13 18.92 15.68
CA ASP A 41 18.45 19.17 15.12
C ASP A 41 18.38 19.96 13.81
N TRP A 42 17.31 19.75 13.04
CA TRP A 42 17.13 20.41 11.76
C TRP A 42 15.65 20.64 11.43
N LEU A 43 15.42 21.63 10.57
CA LEU A 43 14.13 21.95 9.96
C LEU A 43 14.31 22.02 8.45
N VAL A 44 13.38 21.47 7.70
CA VAL A 44 13.24 21.74 6.26
C VAL A 44 11.97 22.53 6.05
N ILE A 45 12.09 23.77 5.60
CA ILE A 45 10.95 24.60 5.21
C ILE A 45 10.64 24.31 3.75
N ASP A 46 9.42 23.89 3.49
CA ASP A 46 9.03 23.30 2.22
C ASP A 46 8.43 24.32 1.24
N ALA A 47 9.25 24.85 0.33
CA ALA A 47 8.79 25.74 -0.73
C ALA A 47 8.39 25.00 -2.02
N GLU A 48 8.32 23.66 -2.01
CA GLU A 48 7.92 22.84 -3.16
C GLU A 48 6.47 22.36 -3.03
N HIS A 49 6.09 21.83 -1.86
CA HIS A 49 4.75 21.31 -1.60
C HIS A 49 4.04 21.99 -0.43
N GLY A 50 4.73 22.82 0.35
CA GLY A 50 4.11 23.64 1.38
C GLY A 50 3.39 24.85 0.79
N ALA A 51 2.47 25.43 1.56
CA ALA A 51 1.71 26.62 1.16
C ALA A 51 2.45 27.94 1.44
N LEU A 52 3.75 27.88 1.76
CA LEU A 52 4.52 29.03 2.24
C LEU A 52 4.98 29.95 1.11
N ASP A 53 4.87 31.25 1.33
CA ASP A 53 5.58 32.26 0.56
C ASP A 53 6.96 32.58 1.17
N TRP A 54 7.69 33.49 0.52
CA TRP A 54 9.04 33.87 0.96
C TRP A 54 9.08 34.69 2.25
N GLN A 55 8.02 35.43 2.58
CA GLN A 55 7.87 36.13 3.85
C GLN A 55 7.72 35.13 5.00
N GLU A 56 6.92 34.07 4.81
CA GLU A 56 6.73 33.02 5.81
C GLU A 56 7.98 32.15 5.96
N ILE A 57 8.63 31.76 4.86
CA ILE A 57 9.94 31.08 4.91
C ILE A 57 10.94 31.92 5.71
N ALA A 58 11.03 33.22 5.46
CA ALA A 58 11.90 34.11 6.22
C ALA A 58 11.49 34.21 7.70
N ALA A 59 10.20 34.10 8.04
CA ALA A 59 9.72 34.10 9.42
C ALA A 59 10.13 32.82 10.16
N HIS A 60 10.00 31.65 9.55
CA HIS A 60 10.49 30.39 10.11
C HIS A 60 12.01 30.42 10.31
N ILE A 61 12.78 30.91 9.32
CA ILE A 61 14.24 31.09 9.47
C ILE A 61 14.57 31.99 10.67
N ARG A 62 13.79 33.05 10.91
CA ARG A 62 13.97 33.94 12.07
C ARG A 62 13.70 33.24 13.41
N GLY A 63 12.74 32.32 13.48
CA GLY A 63 12.42 31.57 14.71
C GLY A 63 13.59 30.73 15.23
N ALA A 64 14.43 30.19 14.34
CA ALA A 64 15.53 29.30 14.72
C ALA A 64 16.88 30.00 14.98
N VAL A 65 16.99 31.32 14.78
CA VAL A 65 18.30 32.01 14.71
C VAL A 65 19.18 31.86 15.93
N ARG A 66 18.57 31.73 17.11
CA ARG A 66 19.28 31.66 18.40
C ARG A 66 19.33 30.25 18.97
N SER A 67 19.10 29.22 18.15
CA SER A 67 19.17 27.81 18.57
C SER A 67 20.37 27.09 17.93
N GLU A 68 20.50 25.80 18.23
CA GLU A 68 21.44 24.89 17.54
C GLU A 68 20.76 24.09 16.41
N THR A 69 19.57 24.54 15.96
CA THR A 69 18.81 23.89 14.89
C THR A 69 19.25 24.41 13.53
N VAL A 70 19.62 23.51 12.63
CA VAL A 70 19.93 23.83 11.22
C VAL A 70 18.63 24.09 10.47
N VAL A 71 18.55 25.19 9.70
CA VAL A 71 17.38 25.48 8.86
C VAL A 71 17.72 25.38 7.39
N LEU A 72 17.08 24.43 6.72
CA LEU A 72 17.16 24.22 5.29
C LEU A 72 15.87 24.69 4.62
N VAL A 73 15.96 25.10 3.36
CA VAL A 73 14.80 25.37 2.51
C VAL A 73 14.78 24.37 1.37
N ARG A 74 13.69 23.59 1.25
CA ARG A 74 13.46 22.81 0.03
C ARG A 74 12.94 23.74 -1.05
N ILE A 75 13.73 23.91 -2.10
CA ILE A 75 13.35 24.74 -3.25
C ILE A 75 12.47 23.95 -4.22
N ALA A 76 11.56 24.64 -4.92
CA ALA A 76 10.60 24.01 -5.83
C ALA A 76 11.25 23.31 -7.04
N GLU A 77 12.46 23.71 -7.42
CA GLU A 77 13.24 23.13 -8.52
C GLU A 77 14.71 23.55 -8.38
N ARG A 78 15.63 22.86 -9.07
CA ARG A 78 17.03 23.28 -9.13
C ARG A 78 17.17 24.61 -9.90
N SER A 79 17.33 25.70 -9.15
CA SER A 79 17.43 27.04 -9.71
C SER A 79 18.43 27.90 -8.94
N THR A 80 19.37 28.53 -9.65
CA THR A 80 20.31 29.50 -9.07
C THR A 80 19.57 30.64 -8.37
N ALA A 81 18.43 31.08 -8.92
CA ALA A 81 17.66 32.17 -8.36
C ALA A 81 17.00 31.78 -7.03
N LEU A 82 16.40 30.59 -6.95
CA LEU A 82 15.77 30.07 -5.73
C LEU A 82 16.81 29.76 -4.65
N ALA A 83 17.91 29.09 -5.03
CA ALA A 83 19.02 28.79 -4.12
C ALA A 83 19.61 30.07 -3.52
N LYS A 84 19.96 31.04 -4.38
CA LYS A 84 20.44 32.36 -3.94
C LYS A 84 19.46 33.03 -2.98
N ARG A 85 18.16 33.08 -3.34
CA ARG A 85 17.13 33.74 -2.53
C ARG A 85 17.00 33.11 -1.14
N ALA A 86 16.96 31.78 -1.05
CA ALA A 86 16.90 31.06 0.23
C ALA A 86 18.13 31.32 1.11
N LEU A 87 19.32 31.28 0.51
CA LEU A 87 20.56 31.53 1.23
C LEU A 87 20.70 33.00 1.66
N ASP A 88 20.23 33.96 0.86
CA ASP A 88 20.30 35.40 1.16
C ASP A 88 19.40 35.81 2.33
N ILE A 89 18.23 35.18 2.48
CA ILE A 89 17.36 35.36 3.67
C ILE A 89 17.87 34.61 4.91
N GLY A 90 18.98 33.87 4.77
CA GLY A 90 19.75 33.32 5.87
C GLY A 90 19.45 31.87 6.22
N ALA A 91 18.92 31.07 5.29
CA ALA A 91 18.94 29.62 5.41
C ALA A 91 20.38 29.10 5.52
N ASP A 92 20.56 27.98 6.23
CA ASP A 92 21.87 27.33 6.40
C ASP A 92 22.23 26.43 5.20
N GLY A 93 21.24 26.15 4.36
CA GLY A 93 21.39 25.33 3.18
C GLY A 93 20.09 25.17 2.43
N ILE A 94 20.15 24.36 1.37
CA ILE A 94 19.00 24.01 0.54
C ILE A 94 18.83 22.50 0.45
N VAL A 95 17.58 22.08 0.28
CA VAL A 95 17.22 20.75 -0.17
C VAL A 95 16.78 20.85 -1.63
N VAL A 96 17.34 20.01 -2.51
CA VAL A 96 17.13 20.08 -3.95
C VAL A 96 16.36 18.83 -4.41
N PRO A 97 15.13 18.97 -4.90
CA PRO A 97 14.33 17.83 -5.35
C PRO A 97 14.81 17.32 -6.72
N TRP A 98 14.38 16.12 -7.09
CA TRP A 98 14.56 15.49 -8.40
C TRP A 98 16.02 15.48 -8.91
N VAL A 99 16.99 15.14 -8.03
CA VAL A 99 18.40 15.01 -8.43
C VAL A 99 18.66 13.60 -8.95
N GLU A 100 18.85 13.46 -10.26
CA GLU A 100 18.96 12.18 -10.96
C GLU A 100 20.37 11.90 -11.52
N THR A 101 21.24 12.91 -11.59
CA THR A 101 22.61 12.77 -12.12
C THR A 101 23.67 13.49 -11.27
N ALA A 102 24.93 13.06 -11.36
CA ALA A 102 26.06 13.74 -10.74
C ALA A 102 26.22 15.18 -11.24
N GLY A 103 26.01 15.43 -12.54
CA GLY A 103 26.05 16.78 -13.10
C GLY A 103 24.98 17.70 -12.52
N GLN A 104 23.75 17.22 -12.28
CA GLN A 104 22.73 18.02 -11.59
C GLN A 104 23.15 18.39 -10.16
N LEU A 105 23.81 17.47 -9.43
CA LEU A 105 24.34 17.73 -8.09
C LEU A 105 25.48 18.76 -8.12
N GLU A 106 26.44 18.62 -9.03
CA GLU A 106 27.53 19.60 -9.23
C GLU A 106 26.97 20.99 -9.50
N GLU A 107 25.97 21.07 -10.38
CA GLU A 107 25.33 22.33 -10.74
C GLU A 107 24.56 22.94 -9.55
N ALA A 108 23.87 22.13 -8.75
CA ALA A 108 23.23 22.58 -7.52
C ALA A 108 24.23 23.11 -6.47
N ILE A 109 25.41 22.50 -6.38
CA ILE A 109 26.48 22.97 -5.48
C ILE A 109 27.04 24.32 -5.99
N ARG A 110 27.25 24.45 -7.30
CA ARG A 110 27.67 25.72 -7.92
C ARG A 110 26.64 26.83 -7.76
N ASP A 111 25.35 26.50 -7.73
CA ASP A 111 24.25 27.43 -7.47
C ASP A 111 24.34 28.06 -6.07
N CYS A 112 24.98 27.38 -5.12
CA CYS A 112 25.10 27.77 -3.72
C CYS A 112 26.42 28.46 -3.35
N ARG A 113 27.46 28.31 -4.18
CA ARG A 113 28.81 28.88 -3.93
C ARG A 113 29.04 30.19 -4.67
N TYR A 114 29.76 31.10 -4.02
CA TYR A 114 30.26 32.32 -4.65
C TYR A 114 31.40 32.03 -5.64
N PRO A 115 31.60 32.89 -6.66
CA PRO A 115 32.76 32.81 -7.54
C PRO A 115 34.10 32.85 -6.78
N LEU A 116 35.15 32.15 -7.22
CA LEU A 116 35.26 31.41 -8.49
C LEU A 116 34.74 29.95 -8.45
N GLU A 117 34.33 29.45 -7.28
CA GLU A 117 33.88 28.05 -7.12
C GLU A 117 32.45 27.80 -7.60
N GLY A 118 31.63 28.85 -7.66
CA GLY A 118 30.25 28.76 -8.11
C GLY A 118 29.78 30.02 -8.83
N ARG A 119 28.46 30.22 -8.82
CA ARG A 119 27.77 31.30 -9.53
C ARG A 119 26.69 32.00 -8.69
N ARG A 120 26.67 31.77 -7.38
CA ARG A 120 25.82 32.52 -6.45
C ARG A 120 26.18 34.01 -6.54
N GLY A 121 25.17 34.86 -6.76
CA GLY A 121 25.36 36.31 -6.71
C GLY A 121 25.48 36.81 -5.27
N ILE A 122 26.37 37.77 -5.03
CA ILE A 122 26.55 38.40 -3.72
C ILE A 122 25.48 39.48 -3.52
N GLY A 123 24.73 39.42 -2.42
CA GLY A 123 23.66 40.35 -2.06
C GLY A 123 23.80 40.90 -0.63
N GLY A 124 23.35 42.13 -0.41
CA GLY A 124 23.39 42.83 0.88
C GLY A 124 22.20 42.53 1.79
N GLU A 125 21.75 41.28 1.84
CA GLU A 125 20.58 40.87 2.63
C GLU A 125 21.00 40.26 3.98
N ARG A 126 20.04 39.74 4.74
CA ARG A 126 20.22 39.13 6.06
C ARG A 126 21.43 38.22 6.20
N ALA A 127 21.77 37.38 5.21
CA ALA A 127 22.93 36.49 5.26
C ALA A 127 24.26 37.22 5.46
N THR A 128 24.40 38.42 4.90
CA THR A 128 25.58 39.29 5.01
C THR A 128 25.42 40.36 6.10
N VAL A 129 24.42 40.21 6.99
CA VAL A 129 24.05 41.20 8.00
C VAL A 129 23.73 42.55 7.34
N TRP A 130 22.87 42.50 6.31
CA TRP A 130 22.48 43.67 5.52
C TRP A 130 23.69 44.42 4.93
N GLY A 131 24.67 43.65 4.42
CA GLY A 131 25.90 44.14 3.82
C GLY A 131 26.99 44.57 4.80
N GLN A 132 26.78 44.50 6.12
CA GLN A 132 27.80 44.88 7.11
C GLN A 132 28.94 43.87 7.24
N CYS A 133 28.69 42.60 6.85
CA CYS A 133 29.64 41.49 7.01
C CYS A 133 29.92 40.79 5.68
N PHE A 134 30.01 41.53 4.57
CA PHE A 134 30.25 40.94 3.25
C PHE A 134 31.51 40.08 3.21
N ARG A 135 32.63 40.59 3.73
CA ARG A 135 33.93 39.92 3.64
C ARG A 135 33.95 38.65 4.49
N GLU A 136 33.44 38.74 5.71
CA GLU A 136 33.36 37.62 6.65
C GLU A 136 32.42 36.54 6.10
N HIS A 137 31.22 36.92 5.65
CA HIS A 137 30.27 35.95 5.10
C HIS A 137 30.80 35.25 3.83
N THR A 138 31.35 36.00 2.88
CA THR A 138 31.85 35.42 1.61
C THR A 138 33.10 34.57 1.80
N ALA A 139 33.90 34.83 2.83
CA ALA A 139 35.06 33.99 3.18
C ALA A 139 34.66 32.63 3.75
N GLU A 140 33.49 32.52 4.39
CA GLU A 140 33.06 31.30 5.09
C GLU A 140 31.94 30.54 4.34
N ALA A 141 31.09 31.22 3.57
CA ALA A 141 29.85 30.64 3.05
C ALA A 141 30.04 29.40 2.18
N ASN A 142 31.04 29.39 1.30
CA ASN A 142 31.27 28.26 0.39
C ASN A 142 31.54 26.95 1.12
N ASP A 143 32.19 27.01 2.28
CA ASP A 143 32.53 25.83 3.10
C ASP A 143 31.40 25.40 4.03
N GLN A 144 30.42 26.28 4.27
CA GLN A 144 29.44 26.09 5.33
C GLN A 144 28.07 25.70 4.81
N VAL A 145 27.65 26.22 3.66
CA VAL A 145 26.32 25.95 3.08
C VAL A 145 26.08 24.46 2.86
N LEU A 146 24.97 23.95 3.39
CA LEU A 146 24.53 22.57 3.13
C LEU A 146 23.76 22.48 1.82
N VAL A 147 24.14 21.52 0.98
CA VAL A 147 23.39 21.16 -0.23
C VAL A 147 22.98 19.70 -0.10
N VAL A 148 21.67 19.47 0.08
CA VAL A 148 21.09 18.15 0.31
C VAL A 148 20.26 17.75 -0.92
N PRO A 149 20.77 16.88 -1.81
CA PRO A 149 19.97 16.35 -2.91
C PRO A 149 18.93 15.35 -2.40
N ILE A 150 17.73 15.39 -2.98
CA ILE A 150 16.74 14.32 -2.82
C ILE A 150 16.89 13.32 -3.97
N ILE A 151 17.05 12.05 -3.60
CA ILE A 151 17.01 10.89 -4.49
C ILE A 151 15.61 10.28 -4.39
N GLU A 152 14.81 10.49 -5.43
CA GLU A 152 13.37 10.15 -5.41
C GLU A 152 12.85 9.64 -6.76
N SER A 153 13.76 9.17 -7.61
CA SER A 153 13.44 8.57 -8.91
C SER A 153 14.27 7.31 -9.12
N VAL A 154 13.68 6.25 -9.68
CA VAL A 154 14.41 5.04 -10.09
C VAL A 154 15.53 5.33 -11.09
N GLN A 155 15.45 6.43 -11.84
CA GLN A 155 16.49 6.84 -12.78
C GLN A 155 17.79 7.24 -12.06
N ALA A 156 17.67 7.80 -10.85
CA ALA A 156 18.81 8.23 -10.06
C ALA A 156 19.70 7.07 -9.59
N LEU A 157 19.16 5.84 -9.52
CA LEU A 157 19.85 4.66 -8.97
C LEU A 157 21.20 4.41 -9.66
N ALA A 158 21.23 4.52 -11.00
CA ALA A 158 22.45 4.31 -11.78
C ALA A 158 23.52 5.39 -11.56
N ALA A 159 23.13 6.55 -11.04
CA ALA A 159 24.00 7.71 -10.88
C ALA A 159 24.47 7.94 -9.42
N VAL A 160 23.90 7.25 -8.43
CA VAL A 160 24.24 7.46 -7.00
C VAL A 160 25.74 7.32 -6.74
N GLU A 161 26.40 6.29 -7.30
CA GLU A 161 27.85 6.12 -7.14
C GLU A 161 28.66 7.30 -7.71
N ALA A 162 28.22 7.86 -8.84
CA ALA A 162 28.87 9.03 -9.43
C ALA A 162 28.62 10.27 -8.58
N MET A 163 27.39 10.46 -8.05
CA MET A 163 27.06 11.56 -7.14
C MET A 163 27.89 11.52 -5.85
N CYS A 164 28.19 10.32 -5.33
CA CYS A 164 29.04 10.16 -4.15
C CYS A 164 30.45 10.76 -4.33
N ARG A 165 30.94 10.85 -5.58
CA ARG A 165 32.25 11.43 -5.92
C ARG A 165 32.22 12.95 -6.07
N VAL A 166 31.03 13.57 -6.03
CA VAL A 166 30.89 15.02 -6.08
C VAL A 166 31.18 15.61 -4.70
N ASP A 167 32.14 16.52 -4.66
CA ASP A 167 32.48 17.28 -3.46
C ASP A 167 31.46 18.38 -3.19
N GLY A 168 31.10 18.60 -1.93
CA GLY A 168 30.16 19.66 -1.53
C GLY A 168 28.77 19.17 -1.09
N SER A 169 28.53 17.87 -1.09
CA SER A 169 27.37 17.27 -0.42
C SER A 169 27.78 16.16 0.55
N GLU A 170 27.36 16.31 1.81
CA GLU A 170 27.66 15.41 2.93
C GLU A 170 26.46 14.52 3.32
N VAL A 171 25.24 14.96 2.99
CA VAL A 171 23.99 14.29 3.31
C VAL A 171 23.12 14.23 2.06
N PHE A 172 22.58 13.05 1.80
CA PHE A 172 21.59 12.80 0.77
C PHE A 172 20.26 12.48 1.45
N PHE A 173 19.15 12.92 0.87
CA PHE A 173 17.81 12.59 1.36
C PHE A 173 17.14 11.64 0.37
N LEU A 174 16.41 10.64 0.86
CA LEU A 174 15.60 9.78 0.01
C LEU A 174 14.14 10.19 0.14
N GLY A 175 13.44 10.29 -0.98
CA GLY A 175 11.99 10.55 -1.05
C GLY A 175 11.22 9.26 -1.35
N PRO A 176 10.72 8.52 -0.34
CA PRO A 176 10.16 7.18 -0.59
C PRO A 176 8.91 7.22 -1.46
N ALA A 177 8.01 8.18 -1.24
CA ALA A 177 6.74 8.29 -1.96
C ALA A 177 6.95 8.51 -3.46
N ASP A 178 7.79 9.49 -3.84
CA ASP A 178 8.08 9.79 -5.23
C ASP A 178 8.94 8.69 -5.88
N PHE A 179 9.88 8.10 -5.13
CA PHE A 179 10.65 6.95 -5.62
C PHE A 179 9.72 5.78 -5.95
N SER A 180 8.80 5.47 -5.04
CA SER A 180 7.78 4.44 -5.23
C SER A 180 6.86 4.73 -6.42
N ALA A 181 6.44 5.98 -6.59
CA ALA A 181 5.65 6.39 -7.75
C ALA A 181 6.44 6.22 -9.07
N SER A 182 7.72 6.59 -9.09
CA SER A 182 8.61 6.43 -10.25
C SER A 182 8.89 4.95 -10.58
N ALA A 183 8.83 4.07 -9.58
CA ALA A 183 8.91 2.61 -9.72
C ALA A 183 7.61 1.96 -10.20
N GLY A 184 6.54 2.74 -10.41
CA GLY A 184 5.23 2.25 -10.87
C GLY A 184 4.22 1.98 -9.75
N HIS A 185 4.51 2.36 -8.51
CA HIS A 185 3.67 2.11 -7.33
C HIS A 185 3.07 3.41 -6.77
N ARG A 186 2.32 4.13 -7.61
CA ARG A 186 1.71 5.42 -7.25
C ARG A 186 0.78 5.29 -6.03
N GLY A 187 0.91 6.22 -5.09
CA GLY A 187 0.11 6.24 -3.86
C GLY A 187 0.58 5.26 -2.77
N HIS A 188 1.64 4.48 -3.03
CA HIS A 188 2.28 3.64 -2.03
C HIS A 188 3.53 4.34 -1.51
N TRP A 189 3.72 4.40 -0.19
CA TRP A 189 4.92 4.99 0.42
C TRP A 189 6.20 4.26 0.02
N GLU A 190 6.15 2.93 0.03
CA GLU A 190 7.20 2.04 -0.44
C GLU A 190 6.48 0.83 -1.05
N GLY A 191 6.22 0.89 -2.36
CA GLY A 191 5.65 -0.24 -3.09
C GLY A 191 6.58 -1.48 -3.07
N PRO A 192 6.13 -2.60 -3.65
CA PRO A 192 6.92 -3.83 -3.77
C PRO A 192 8.38 -3.56 -4.17
N GLY A 193 9.33 -4.06 -3.37
CA GLY A 193 10.77 -3.95 -3.64
C GLY A 193 11.38 -2.54 -3.48
N VAL A 194 10.59 -1.49 -3.24
CA VAL A 194 11.09 -0.13 -3.08
C VAL A 194 11.95 0.01 -1.83
N ALA A 195 11.50 -0.56 -0.71
CA ALA A 195 12.26 -0.50 0.55
C ALA A 195 13.69 -1.07 0.39
N ASP A 196 13.83 -2.20 -0.32
CA ASP A 196 15.13 -2.82 -0.58
C ASP A 196 16.01 -1.96 -1.49
N GLN A 197 15.43 -1.32 -2.51
CA GLN A 197 16.15 -0.38 -3.37
C GLN A 197 16.66 0.84 -2.58
N LEU A 198 15.83 1.41 -1.70
CA LEU A 198 16.24 2.52 -0.84
C LEU A 198 17.35 2.11 0.13
N LEU A 199 17.30 0.89 0.67
CA LEU A 199 18.38 0.33 1.48
C LEU A 199 19.67 0.11 0.67
N GLY A 200 19.55 -0.30 -0.60
CA GLY A 200 20.67 -0.40 -1.54
C GLY A 200 21.34 0.96 -1.79
N ILE A 201 20.54 2.00 -2.07
CA ILE A 201 21.02 3.38 -2.23
C ILE A 201 21.74 3.84 -0.95
N LYS A 202 21.12 3.62 0.22
CA LYS A 202 21.73 3.94 1.51
C LYS A 202 23.05 3.21 1.74
N ALA A 203 23.18 1.95 1.31
CA ALA A 203 24.43 1.20 1.41
C ALA A 203 25.54 1.83 0.55
N ILE A 204 25.24 2.22 -0.69
CA ILE A 204 26.17 2.91 -1.59
C ILE A 204 26.64 4.24 -0.97
N LEU A 205 25.70 5.06 -0.48
CA LEU A 205 25.99 6.33 0.18
C LEU A 205 26.90 6.13 1.40
N SER A 206 26.55 5.19 2.27
CA SER A 206 27.32 4.88 3.48
C SER A 206 28.73 4.37 3.16
N ALA A 207 28.90 3.55 2.12
CA ALA A 207 30.20 3.05 1.69
C ALA A 207 31.11 4.18 1.18
N ALA A 208 30.52 5.24 0.62
CA ALA A 208 31.24 6.45 0.21
C ALA A 208 31.42 7.48 1.35
N GLY A 209 31.05 7.14 2.59
CA GLY A 209 31.13 8.05 3.73
C GLY A 209 30.08 9.17 3.72
N LYS A 210 29.07 9.09 2.84
CA LYS A 210 27.95 10.04 2.78
C LYS A 210 26.86 9.61 3.74
N GLN A 211 26.16 10.58 4.33
CA GLN A 211 25.04 10.34 5.22
C GLN A 211 23.73 10.30 4.43
N CYS A 212 22.75 9.60 4.97
CA CYS A 212 21.46 9.41 4.32
C CYS A 212 20.29 9.67 5.28
N GLY A 213 19.26 10.36 4.77
CA GLY A 213 18.04 10.68 5.49
C GLY A 213 16.77 10.33 4.72
N LEU A 214 15.63 10.38 5.41
CA LEU A 214 14.28 10.22 4.83
C LEU A 214 13.22 10.73 5.81
N LEU A 215 11.99 10.91 5.31
CA LEU A 215 10.80 11.11 6.15
C LEU A 215 10.26 9.78 6.67
N THR A 216 9.67 9.81 7.86
CA THR A 216 9.08 8.63 8.52
C THR A 216 7.58 8.81 8.71
N ARG A 217 6.85 7.69 8.78
CA ARG A 217 5.38 7.70 8.90
C ARG A 217 4.84 7.68 10.32
N GLY A 218 5.72 7.54 11.31
CA GLY A 218 5.35 7.42 12.71
C GLY A 218 6.51 6.89 13.55
N VAL A 219 6.25 6.67 14.84
CA VAL A 219 7.28 6.28 15.82
C VAL A 219 7.93 4.94 15.46
N GLU A 220 7.14 3.92 15.13
CA GLU A 220 7.66 2.59 14.80
C GLU A 220 8.57 2.62 13.56
N ASP A 221 8.13 3.29 12.50
CA ASP A 221 8.93 3.47 11.28
C ASP A 221 10.21 4.26 11.60
N ALA A 222 10.14 5.35 12.37
CA ALA A 222 11.34 6.11 12.75
C ALA A 222 12.37 5.27 13.51
N LEU A 223 11.93 4.42 14.45
CA LEU A 223 12.80 3.49 15.17
C LEU A 223 13.42 2.46 14.24
N ALA A 224 12.64 1.90 13.31
CA ALA A 224 13.12 0.94 12.31
C ALA A 224 14.16 1.57 11.37
N ARG A 225 13.92 2.78 10.85
CA ARG A 225 14.86 3.49 9.95
C ARG A 225 16.15 3.85 10.66
N ARG A 226 16.07 4.24 11.93
CA ARG A 226 17.26 4.46 12.76
C ARG A 226 18.09 3.17 12.90
N ALA A 227 17.43 2.04 13.16
CA ALA A 227 18.08 0.73 13.27
C ALA A 227 18.72 0.28 11.94
N GLN A 228 18.09 0.58 10.80
CA GLN A 228 18.61 0.32 9.45
C GLN A 228 19.83 1.20 9.09
N GLY A 229 20.16 2.19 9.91
CA GLY A 229 21.37 3.00 9.74
C GLY A 229 21.15 4.35 9.07
N PHE A 230 19.91 4.80 8.88
CA PHE A 230 19.65 6.18 8.46
C PHE A 230 20.07 7.16 9.56
N ARG A 231 20.55 8.35 9.18
CA ARG A 231 21.16 9.31 10.11
C ARG A 231 20.51 10.69 10.11
N MET A 232 19.83 11.11 9.04
CA MET A 232 18.99 12.31 9.06
C MET A 232 17.52 11.91 9.05
N ILE A 233 16.93 11.74 10.23
CA ILE A 233 15.58 11.17 10.40
C ILE A 233 14.55 12.29 10.46
N GLY A 234 13.66 12.36 9.46
CA GLY A 234 12.50 13.23 9.46
C GLY A 234 11.37 12.61 10.28
N LEU A 235 11.00 13.25 11.40
CA LEU A 235 9.94 12.79 12.31
C LEU A 235 8.53 12.85 11.65
N GLY A 236 8.43 13.60 10.57
CA GLY A 236 7.22 13.78 9.76
C GLY A 236 7.15 15.21 9.23
N ALA A 237 6.06 15.50 8.53
CA ALA A 237 5.63 16.87 8.27
C ALA A 237 4.70 17.35 9.39
N ASP A 238 4.81 18.63 9.74
CA ASP A 238 4.01 19.31 10.76
C ASP A 238 2.49 19.09 10.61
N MET A 239 1.93 19.30 9.42
CA MET A 239 0.50 19.07 9.14
C MET A 239 0.13 17.60 9.35
N GLY A 240 0.96 16.67 8.89
CA GLY A 240 0.73 15.23 9.09
C GLY A 240 0.80 14.82 10.55
N MET A 241 1.70 15.42 11.33
CA MET A 241 1.80 15.19 12.78
C MET A 241 0.58 15.73 13.53
N LEU A 242 0.11 16.94 13.20
CA LEU A 242 -1.10 17.51 13.76
C LEU A 242 -2.32 16.63 13.44
N ALA A 243 -2.46 16.20 12.18
CA ALA A 243 -3.56 15.32 11.77
C ALA A 243 -3.56 14.01 12.55
N ARG A 244 -2.41 13.35 12.73
CA ARG A 244 -2.30 12.12 13.53
C ARG A 244 -2.73 12.33 14.98
N SER A 245 -2.27 13.40 15.63
CA SER A 245 -2.65 13.69 17.01
C SER A 245 -4.15 13.99 17.16
N LEU A 246 -4.75 14.68 16.17
CA LEU A 246 -6.19 14.90 16.14
C LEU A 246 -6.98 13.61 15.92
N HIS A 247 -6.54 12.74 15.01
CA HIS A 247 -7.13 11.41 14.81
C HIS A 247 -7.12 10.60 16.11
N GLU A 248 -5.96 10.48 16.77
CA GLU A 248 -5.83 9.77 18.05
C GLU A 248 -6.80 10.30 19.11
N MET A 249 -6.90 11.63 19.26
CA MET A 249 -7.81 12.25 20.22
C MET A 249 -9.29 12.08 19.84
N LEU A 250 -9.65 12.26 18.58
CA LEU A 250 -11.03 12.08 18.11
C LEU A 250 -11.46 10.62 18.19
N GLN A 251 -10.53 9.68 18.02
CA GLN A 251 -10.77 8.24 18.08
C GLN A 251 -11.13 7.87 19.51
N ALA A 252 -10.34 8.33 20.48
CA ALA A 252 -10.65 8.18 21.90
C ALA A 252 -12.02 8.79 22.30
N MET A 253 -12.48 9.82 21.57
CA MET A 253 -13.79 10.45 21.78
C MET A 253 -14.93 9.79 20.97
N GLY A 254 -14.66 8.76 20.17
CA GLY A 254 -15.64 8.10 19.30
C GLY A 254 -16.17 8.98 18.16
N ARG A 255 -15.36 9.96 17.73
CA ARG A 255 -15.73 10.99 16.74
C ARG A 255 -14.80 11.03 15.53
N ASP A 256 -13.85 10.11 15.45
CA ASP A 256 -12.85 10.13 14.40
C ASP A 256 -13.42 9.78 13.02
N ARG A 257 -12.86 10.43 12.00
CA ARG A 257 -13.31 10.35 10.62
C ARG A 257 -12.14 10.49 9.67
N LEU A 258 -12.08 9.61 8.66
CA LEU A 258 -11.23 9.80 7.50
C LEU A 258 -11.86 10.83 6.56
N PRO A 259 -11.09 11.83 6.09
CA PRO A 259 -11.57 12.77 5.09
C PRO A 259 -11.79 12.08 3.73
N ALA A 260 -12.72 12.61 2.94
CA ALA A 260 -12.95 12.17 1.56
C ALA A 260 -12.09 12.97 0.58
N THR A 261 -11.81 12.40 -0.60
CA THR A 261 -11.04 13.08 -1.66
C THR A 261 -11.76 14.31 -2.22
N GLY A 262 -13.09 14.37 -2.10
CA GLY A 262 -13.89 15.56 -2.44
C GLY A 262 -13.74 16.71 -1.44
N LEU A 263 -13.04 16.49 -0.32
CA LEU A 263 -12.90 17.43 0.81
C LEU A 263 -14.22 17.86 1.46
N ASP A 264 -15.36 17.25 1.08
CA ASP A 264 -16.63 17.41 1.76
C ASP A 264 -16.62 16.57 3.06
N PRO A 265 -16.75 17.19 4.25
CA PRO A 265 -16.82 16.47 5.52
C PRO A 265 -18.00 15.49 5.62
N ALA A 266 -19.04 15.67 4.81
CA ALA A 266 -20.19 14.76 4.75
C ALA A 266 -19.86 13.42 4.05
N GLU A 267 -18.86 13.41 3.16
CA GLU A 267 -18.40 12.21 2.44
C GLU A 267 -17.36 11.40 3.24
N GLY A 268 -16.89 11.93 4.38
CA GLY A 268 -15.90 11.28 5.24
C GLY A 268 -16.42 10.01 5.93
N GLN A 269 -15.53 9.05 6.18
CA GLN A 269 -15.87 7.75 6.77
C GLN A 269 -15.49 7.70 8.25
N ALA A 270 -16.37 7.19 9.12
CA ALA A 270 -16.04 7.03 10.53
C ALA A 270 -14.91 6.01 10.73
N VAL A 271 -13.88 6.37 11.50
CA VAL A 271 -12.86 5.42 11.96
C VAL A 271 -13.47 4.63 13.11
N ARG A 272 -13.53 3.30 12.97
CA ARG A 272 -14.02 2.41 14.03
C ARG A 272 -12.85 1.71 14.67
N ASP A 273 -12.74 1.82 15.99
CA ASP A 273 -11.79 1.03 16.76
C ASP A 273 -12.03 -0.46 16.56
N PRO A 274 -10.96 -1.28 16.52
CA PRO A 274 -11.09 -2.70 16.76
C PRO A 274 -11.84 -2.94 18.07
N LEU A 275 -12.89 -3.76 18.06
CA LEU A 275 -13.53 -4.13 19.32
C LEU A 275 -12.56 -4.94 20.18
N PRO A 276 -12.53 -4.74 21.51
CA PRO A 276 -11.66 -5.51 22.40
C PRO A 276 -12.02 -7.00 22.45
N ARG A 277 -13.24 -7.36 22.02
CA ARG A 277 -13.72 -8.72 21.81
C ARG A 277 -14.90 -8.74 20.83
N PRO A 278 -15.15 -9.84 20.12
CA PRO A 278 -16.35 -10.01 19.32
C PRO A 278 -17.65 -9.91 20.14
N PRO A 279 -18.78 -9.52 19.52
CA PRO A 279 -20.10 -9.57 20.15
C PRO A 279 -20.47 -11.00 20.55
N GLU A 280 -21.12 -11.18 21.71
CA GLU A 280 -21.55 -12.50 22.20
C GLU A 280 -22.54 -13.20 21.24
N SER A 281 -23.35 -12.42 20.51
CA SER A 281 -24.24 -12.91 19.45
C SER A 281 -23.52 -13.59 18.28
N MET A 282 -22.22 -13.37 18.15
CA MET A 282 -21.35 -13.97 17.15
C MET A 282 -20.51 -15.12 17.70
N ARG A 283 -20.84 -15.70 18.86
CA ARG A 283 -20.12 -16.89 19.35
C ARG A 283 -20.18 -18.02 18.30
N PRO A 284 -19.04 -18.55 17.81
CA PRO A 284 -19.02 -19.62 16.82
C PRO A 284 -19.49 -20.95 17.45
N ASP A 285 -20.18 -21.77 16.65
CA ASP A 285 -20.71 -23.08 17.04
C ASP A 285 -19.97 -24.26 16.37
N ARG A 286 -18.97 -23.98 15.52
CA ARG A 286 -18.22 -24.97 14.73
C ARG A 286 -16.72 -24.66 14.73
N GLN A 287 -15.87 -25.61 14.33
CA GLN A 287 -14.42 -25.40 14.13
C GLN A 287 -14.10 -25.08 12.66
N GLU A 288 -12.99 -24.39 12.42
CA GLU A 288 -12.50 -24.08 11.09
C GLU A 288 -11.91 -25.34 10.50
N VAL A 289 -11.92 -25.43 9.18
CA VAL A 289 -11.35 -26.57 8.47
C VAL A 289 -10.44 -26.06 7.38
N ILE A 290 -9.21 -26.57 7.34
CA ILE A 290 -8.28 -26.34 6.24
C ILE A 290 -8.27 -27.61 5.39
N THR A 291 -8.68 -27.50 4.13
CA THR A 291 -8.65 -28.59 3.16
C THR A 291 -7.49 -28.34 2.19
N ARG A 292 -6.50 -29.23 2.16
CA ARG A 292 -5.37 -29.13 1.21
C ARG A 292 -5.78 -29.69 -0.15
N SER A 293 -5.11 -29.26 -1.22
CA SER A 293 -5.33 -29.87 -2.53
C SER A 293 -5.01 -31.37 -2.48
N GLY A 294 -5.90 -32.18 -3.03
CA GLY A 294 -5.91 -33.64 -2.93
C GLY A 294 -6.72 -34.20 -1.76
N GLU A 295 -7.11 -33.38 -0.78
CA GLU A 295 -7.92 -33.80 0.38
C GLU A 295 -9.41 -33.45 0.23
N GLY A 296 -9.79 -32.73 -0.84
CA GLY A 296 -11.17 -32.34 -1.10
C GLY A 296 -12.06 -33.51 -1.52
N GLN A 297 -13.38 -33.30 -1.48
CA GLN A 297 -14.33 -34.28 -1.96
C GLN A 297 -14.39 -34.24 -3.49
N VAL A 298 -13.83 -35.27 -4.14
CA VAL A 298 -13.79 -35.36 -5.61
C VAL A 298 -15.09 -35.98 -6.13
N MET A 299 -15.66 -35.35 -7.16
CA MET A 299 -16.81 -35.86 -7.91
C MET A 299 -16.63 -35.68 -9.42
N ALA A 300 -17.01 -36.69 -10.19
CA ALA A 300 -17.10 -36.59 -11.64
C ALA A 300 -18.40 -35.86 -11.99
N ILE A 301 -18.29 -34.72 -12.68
CA ILE A 301 -19.45 -33.91 -13.09
C ILE A 301 -19.99 -34.41 -14.44
N GLN A 302 -19.07 -34.67 -15.36
CA GLN A 302 -19.32 -35.22 -16.69
C GLN A 302 -17.98 -35.80 -17.22
N ASP A 303 -18.02 -36.56 -18.30
CA ASP A 303 -16.82 -37.03 -18.98
C ASP A 303 -15.84 -35.88 -19.26
N GLY A 304 -14.61 -36.00 -18.74
CA GLY A 304 -13.55 -35.00 -18.86
C GLY A 304 -13.69 -33.79 -17.93
N ILE A 305 -14.64 -33.79 -16.98
CA ILE A 305 -14.88 -32.68 -16.05
C ILE A 305 -15.07 -33.20 -14.62
N SER A 306 -14.20 -32.79 -13.71
CA SER A 306 -14.27 -33.15 -12.28
C SER A 306 -14.25 -31.93 -11.38
N LEU A 307 -14.97 -32.01 -10.26
CA LEU A 307 -14.92 -31.03 -9.18
C LEU A 307 -14.21 -31.65 -7.99
N GLU A 308 -13.20 -30.97 -7.47
CA GLU A 308 -12.68 -31.18 -6.13
C GLU A 308 -13.32 -30.12 -5.21
N ALA A 309 -14.34 -30.52 -4.45
CA ALA A 309 -14.99 -29.63 -3.49
C ALA A 309 -14.07 -29.45 -2.28
N MET A 310 -13.74 -28.19 -1.99
CA MET A 310 -12.82 -27.80 -0.91
C MET A 310 -13.58 -27.28 0.32
N VAL A 311 -14.77 -26.69 0.10
CA VAL A 311 -15.70 -26.25 1.13
C VAL A 311 -17.08 -26.77 0.77
N GLY A 312 -17.81 -27.29 1.75
CA GLY A 312 -19.17 -27.79 1.56
C GLY A 312 -19.72 -28.47 2.81
N PRO A 313 -20.92 -29.07 2.76
CA PRO A 313 -21.51 -29.72 3.93
C PRO A 313 -20.64 -30.80 4.58
N PHE A 314 -19.76 -31.45 3.80
CA PHE A 314 -18.83 -32.48 4.27
C PHE A 314 -17.78 -31.95 5.28
N ASN A 315 -17.45 -30.65 5.23
CA ASN A 315 -16.61 -29.99 6.23
C ASN A 315 -17.39 -28.96 7.06
N THR A 316 -18.70 -29.16 7.21
CA THR A 316 -19.62 -28.39 8.07
C THR A 316 -19.94 -26.97 7.61
N ALA A 317 -19.56 -26.60 6.38
CA ALA A 317 -19.97 -25.33 5.78
C ALA A 317 -21.49 -25.27 5.59
N ARG A 318 -22.07 -24.10 5.84
CA ARG A 318 -23.51 -23.85 5.64
C ARG A 318 -23.72 -22.90 4.47
N HIS A 319 -24.63 -23.26 3.56
CA HIS A 319 -25.05 -22.44 2.42
C HIS A 319 -23.93 -22.01 1.47
N LEU A 320 -22.82 -22.74 1.46
CA LEU A 320 -21.67 -22.45 0.61
C LEU A 320 -20.97 -23.75 0.21
N THR A 321 -20.71 -23.88 -1.08
CA THR A 321 -19.78 -24.85 -1.64
C THR A 321 -18.80 -24.13 -2.53
N THR A 322 -17.51 -24.37 -2.31
CA THR A 322 -16.45 -23.89 -3.19
C THR A 322 -15.49 -25.02 -3.53
N GLY A 323 -14.85 -24.93 -4.69
CA GLY A 323 -13.89 -25.95 -5.09
C GLY A 323 -13.21 -25.65 -6.41
N VAL A 324 -12.38 -26.60 -6.83
CA VAL A 324 -11.64 -26.50 -8.09
C VAL A 324 -12.26 -27.45 -9.10
N VAL A 325 -12.81 -26.89 -10.18
CA VAL A 325 -13.27 -27.68 -11.33
C VAL A 325 -12.14 -27.78 -12.35
N THR A 326 -11.86 -29.00 -12.79
CA THR A 326 -10.87 -29.28 -13.84
C THR A 326 -11.57 -29.73 -15.10
N PHE A 327 -11.32 -29.02 -16.21
CA PHE A 327 -11.76 -29.38 -17.55
C PHE A 327 -10.58 -29.95 -18.34
N GLN A 328 -10.72 -31.17 -18.83
CA GLN A 328 -9.80 -31.75 -19.80
C GLN A 328 -9.84 -30.96 -21.13
N PRO A 329 -8.80 -31.06 -21.98
CA PRO A 329 -8.81 -30.46 -23.31
C PRO A 329 -10.09 -30.82 -24.07
N HIS A 330 -10.73 -29.81 -24.69
CA HIS A 330 -12.01 -29.93 -25.40
C HIS A 330 -13.22 -30.44 -24.59
N ALA A 331 -13.10 -30.61 -23.27
CA ALA A 331 -14.25 -30.98 -22.44
C ALA A 331 -15.31 -29.86 -22.46
N ARG A 332 -16.58 -30.27 -22.61
CA ARG A 332 -17.74 -29.37 -22.65
C ARG A 332 -18.79 -29.81 -21.65
N LEU A 333 -19.15 -28.91 -20.75
CA LEU A 333 -20.19 -29.13 -19.77
C LEU A 333 -21.56 -28.98 -20.44
N ALA A 334 -22.46 -29.95 -20.27
CA ALA A 334 -23.82 -29.82 -20.77
C ALA A 334 -24.49 -28.54 -20.23
N GLN A 335 -25.38 -27.96 -21.03
CA GLN A 335 -26.11 -26.76 -20.63
C GLN A 335 -27.02 -27.07 -19.45
N HIS A 336 -26.92 -26.26 -18.41
CA HIS A 336 -27.65 -26.47 -17.17
C HIS A 336 -27.95 -25.14 -16.48
N ASN A 337 -28.73 -25.20 -15.41
CA ASN A 337 -28.92 -24.13 -14.45
C ASN A 337 -29.05 -24.72 -13.04
N HIS A 338 -29.10 -23.86 -12.03
CA HIS A 338 -29.25 -24.25 -10.63
C HIS A 338 -29.99 -23.17 -9.84
N PRO A 339 -30.59 -23.51 -8.68
CA PRO A 339 -31.44 -22.61 -7.90
C PRO A 339 -30.70 -21.49 -7.16
N CYS A 340 -29.37 -21.48 -7.18
CA CYS A 340 -28.52 -20.46 -6.58
C CYS A 340 -27.68 -19.74 -7.65
N SER A 341 -27.01 -18.66 -7.28
CA SER A 341 -26.00 -18.04 -8.16
C SER A 341 -24.69 -18.81 -8.12
N GLU A 342 -23.96 -18.79 -9.23
CA GLU A 342 -22.63 -19.40 -9.38
C GLU A 342 -21.60 -18.33 -9.72
N SER A 343 -20.41 -18.49 -9.18
CA SER A 343 -19.24 -17.70 -9.54
C SER A 343 -18.15 -18.62 -10.06
N ILE A 344 -17.59 -18.28 -11.22
CA ILE A 344 -16.53 -19.01 -11.89
C ILE A 344 -15.35 -18.08 -12.07
N THR A 345 -14.23 -18.38 -11.42
CA THR A 345 -12.95 -17.68 -11.60
C THR A 345 -11.94 -18.61 -12.24
N VAL A 346 -11.31 -18.17 -13.32
CA VAL A 346 -10.26 -18.98 -13.98
C VAL A 346 -8.99 -18.95 -13.15
N LEU A 347 -8.43 -20.11 -12.82
CA LEU A 347 -7.14 -20.23 -12.15
C LEU A 347 -6.04 -20.48 -13.18
N ASP A 348 -6.22 -21.50 -14.01
CA ASP A 348 -5.27 -21.92 -15.04
C ASP A 348 -5.95 -22.06 -16.39
N GLY A 349 -5.25 -21.63 -17.46
CA GLY A 349 -5.71 -21.78 -18.83
C GLY A 349 -6.78 -20.77 -19.25
N GLN A 350 -7.69 -21.20 -20.12
CA GLN A 350 -8.82 -20.42 -20.60
C GLN A 350 -10.08 -21.27 -20.60
N ILE A 351 -11.22 -20.61 -20.43
CA ILE A 351 -12.53 -21.25 -20.54
C ILE A 351 -13.47 -20.33 -21.31
N GLU A 352 -14.28 -20.92 -22.18
CA GLU A 352 -15.42 -20.24 -22.76
C GLU A 352 -16.65 -20.54 -21.90
N VAL A 353 -17.28 -19.50 -21.34
CA VAL A 353 -18.55 -19.61 -20.62
C VAL A 353 -19.64 -18.96 -21.45
N SER A 354 -20.75 -19.67 -21.64
CA SER A 354 -21.91 -19.18 -22.37
C SER A 354 -23.10 -19.08 -21.42
N VAL A 355 -23.70 -17.90 -21.30
CA VAL A 355 -24.94 -17.65 -20.53
C VAL A 355 -26.05 -17.29 -21.51
N GLU A 356 -27.06 -18.16 -21.64
CA GLU A 356 -28.17 -18.01 -22.61
C GLU A 356 -27.70 -17.66 -24.04
N GLY A 357 -26.59 -18.27 -24.47
CA GLY A 357 -25.99 -18.07 -25.79
C GLY A 357 -24.96 -16.95 -25.89
N ARG A 358 -24.86 -16.04 -24.91
CA ARG A 358 -23.81 -15.01 -24.85
C ARG A 358 -22.51 -15.63 -24.37
N THR A 359 -21.49 -15.66 -25.22
CA THR A 359 -20.24 -16.40 -24.97
C THR A 359 -19.10 -15.47 -24.61
N TYR A 360 -18.41 -15.79 -23.52
CA TYR A 360 -17.29 -15.06 -22.96
C TYR A 360 -16.06 -15.98 -22.91
N LEU A 361 -14.98 -15.60 -23.58
CA LEU A 361 -13.67 -16.22 -23.36
C LEU A 361 -13.03 -15.56 -22.13
N LEU A 362 -12.74 -16.36 -21.11
CA LEU A 362 -12.17 -15.91 -19.83
C LEU A 362 -10.74 -16.44 -19.71
N GLY A 363 -9.82 -15.55 -19.33
CA GLY A 363 -8.42 -15.89 -19.02
C GLY A 363 -8.16 -15.94 -17.51
N PRO A 364 -6.92 -16.22 -17.08
CA PRO A 364 -6.56 -16.32 -15.67
C PRO A 364 -7.02 -15.10 -14.85
N LEU A 365 -7.66 -15.38 -13.72
CA LEU A 365 -8.29 -14.45 -12.77
C LEU A 365 -9.46 -13.62 -13.31
N ASP A 366 -9.89 -13.80 -14.56
CA ASP A 366 -11.19 -13.31 -14.96
C ASP A 366 -12.28 -14.11 -14.23
N ASN A 367 -13.34 -13.40 -13.86
CA ASN A 367 -14.47 -13.96 -13.15
C ASN A 367 -15.77 -13.70 -13.92
N ILE A 368 -16.67 -14.69 -13.92
CA ILE A 368 -18.06 -14.52 -14.31
C ILE A 368 -18.97 -14.97 -13.17
N VAL A 369 -20.01 -14.18 -12.89
CA VAL A 369 -21.08 -14.52 -11.96
C VAL A 369 -22.37 -14.67 -12.72
N ILE A 370 -23.00 -15.82 -12.51
CA ILE A 370 -24.20 -16.28 -13.20
C ILE A 370 -25.34 -16.31 -12.18
N PRO A 371 -26.41 -15.53 -12.39
CA PRO A 371 -27.55 -15.54 -11.48
C PRO A 371 -28.26 -16.89 -11.46
N ARG A 372 -29.01 -17.12 -10.37
CA ARG A 372 -29.93 -18.27 -10.27
C ARG A 372 -30.76 -18.49 -11.52
N TRP A 373 -30.97 -19.75 -11.86
CA TRP A 373 -31.78 -20.23 -12.99
C TRP A 373 -31.32 -19.85 -14.39
N ALA A 374 -30.30 -19.00 -14.56
CA ALA A 374 -29.78 -18.63 -15.86
C ALA A 374 -29.10 -19.84 -16.53
N PRO A 375 -29.62 -20.34 -17.68
CA PRO A 375 -29.00 -21.44 -18.39
C PRO A 375 -27.61 -21.09 -18.89
N HIS A 376 -26.63 -21.94 -18.58
CA HIS A 376 -25.26 -21.71 -18.97
C HIS A 376 -24.51 -23.02 -19.25
N THR A 377 -23.36 -22.91 -19.92
CA THR A 377 -22.45 -24.00 -20.27
C THR A 377 -21.02 -23.47 -20.29
N ALA A 378 -20.05 -24.35 -20.06
CA ALA A 378 -18.63 -24.04 -20.13
C ALA A 378 -17.90 -25.04 -21.02
N TRP A 379 -16.89 -24.56 -21.74
CA TRP A 379 -16.09 -25.34 -22.68
C TRP A 379 -14.63 -24.94 -22.59
N ASN A 380 -13.74 -25.93 -22.50
CA ASN A 380 -12.30 -25.71 -22.63
C ASN A 380 -11.90 -25.73 -24.12
N PRO A 381 -11.55 -24.58 -24.73
CA PRO A 381 -11.20 -24.52 -26.14
C PRO A 381 -9.80 -25.08 -26.45
N ALA A 382 -8.95 -25.30 -25.44
CA ALA A 382 -7.57 -25.70 -25.64
C ALA A 382 -7.44 -27.16 -26.11
N GLN A 383 -6.47 -27.41 -27.00
CA GLN A 383 -6.16 -28.73 -27.57
C GLN A 383 -5.30 -29.62 -26.66
N GLY A 384 -4.51 -29.04 -25.76
CA GLY A 384 -3.49 -29.80 -25.01
C GLY A 384 -3.31 -29.42 -23.54
N SER A 385 -4.01 -28.41 -23.05
CA SER A 385 -3.92 -27.97 -21.65
C SER A 385 -5.27 -28.09 -20.94
N VAL A 386 -5.21 -28.49 -19.68
CA VAL A 386 -6.38 -28.43 -18.79
C VAL A 386 -6.72 -26.98 -18.46
N ALA A 387 -8.00 -26.72 -18.21
CA ALA A 387 -8.44 -25.48 -17.57
C ALA A 387 -8.87 -25.79 -16.14
N ARG A 388 -8.42 -24.98 -15.18
CA ARG A 388 -8.82 -25.09 -13.77
C ARG A 388 -9.56 -23.84 -13.35
N LEU A 389 -10.72 -24.03 -12.73
CA LEU A 389 -11.62 -22.96 -12.34
C LEU A 389 -11.90 -23.07 -10.83
N HIS A 390 -11.82 -21.96 -10.11
CA HIS A 390 -12.43 -21.88 -8.80
C HIS A 390 -13.92 -21.60 -8.99
N VAL A 391 -14.76 -22.48 -8.47
CA VAL A 391 -16.22 -22.34 -8.50
C VAL A 391 -16.73 -22.09 -7.09
N ALA A 392 -17.71 -21.20 -6.97
CA ALA A 392 -18.48 -20.98 -5.76
C ALA A 392 -19.97 -21.03 -6.06
N LEU A 393 -20.71 -21.72 -5.19
CA LEU A 393 -22.16 -21.85 -5.25
C LEU A 393 -22.73 -21.49 -3.88
N ALA A 394 -23.78 -20.66 -3.87
CA ALA A 394 -24.48 -20.27 -2.64
C ALA A 394 -25.47 -21.35 -2.18
N MET A 395 -25.02 -22.60 -2.16
CA MET A 395 -25.78 -23.75 -1.70
C MET A 395 -24.86 -24.77 -1.05
N GLY A 396 -25.45 -25.72 -0.32
CA GLY A 396 -24.73 -26.87 0.20
C GLY A 396 -24.33 -27.83 -0.93
N PRO A 397 -24.96 -29.02 -1.07
CA PRO A 397 -24.63 -29.90 -2.18
C PRO A 397 -24.91 -29.21 -3.52
N PRO A 398 -23.99 -29.27 -4.50
CA PRO A 398 -24.23 -28.68 -5.81
C PRO A 398 -25.32 -29.50 -6.54
N GLU A 399 -26.47 -28.88 -6.82
CA GLU A 399 -27.54 -29.47 -7.64
C GLU A 399 -27.68 -28.67 -8.93
N ARG A 400 -28.00 -29.34 -10.03
CA ARG A 400 -28.22 -28.72 -11.34
C ARG A 400 -29.31 -29.42 -12.13
N GLU A 401 -30.00 -28.67 -12.98
CA GLU A 401 -30.96 -29.18 -13.94
C GLU A 401 -30.44 -28.98 -15.37
N LEU A 402 -30.50 -30.03 -16.19
CA LEU A 402 -30.10 -29.94 -17.59
C LEU A 402 -31.14 -29.16 -18.40
N VAL A 403 -30.69 -28.22 -19.23
CA VAL A 403 -31.54 -27.37 -20.05
C VAL A 403 -31.40 -27.76 -21.51
N THR A 404 -32.47 -28.25 -22.12
CA THR A 404 -32.51 -28.68 -23.53
C THR A 404 -32.78 -27.54 -24.52
N ARG A 405 -33.26 -26.38 -24.03
CA ARG A 405 -33.51 -25.20 -24.86
C ARG A 405 -32.22 -24.72 -25.53
N ILE A 406 -32.28 -24.49 -26.83
CA ILE A 406 -31.14 -23.96 -27.59
C ILE A 406 -31.20 -22.43 -27.57
N PHE A 407 -30.05 -21.81 -27.29
CA PHE A 407 -29.87 -20.36 -27.35
C PHE A 407 -28.94 -20.01 -28.52
N PRO A 408 -29.29 -19.05 -29.39
CA PRO A 408 -28.39 -18.59 -30.45
C PRO A 408 -27.08 -18.06 -29.87
N ARG A 409 -25.96 -18.46 -30.46
CA ARG A 409 -24.62 -18.02 -30.02
C ARG A 409 -24.40 -16.55 -30.37
N VAL A 410 -24.00 -15.76 -29.38
CA VAL A 410 -23.60 -14.36 -29.52
C VAL A 410 -22.23 -14.20 -28.86
N GLU A 411 -21.21 -13.89 -29.65
CA GLU A 411 -19.87 -13.65 -29.13
C GLU A 411 -19.78 -12.26 -28.51
N MET A 412 -19.37 -12.20 -27.25
CA MET A 412 -19.28 -10.96 -26.50
C MET A 412 -17.88 -10.34 -26.65
N PRO A 413 -17.76 -9.00 -26.65
CA PRO A 413 -16.46 -8.32 -26.71
C PRO A 413 -15.49 -8.78 -25.60
N ALA A 414 -14.19 -8.76 -25.89
CA ALA A 414 -13.15 -9.19 -24.96
C ALA A 414 -13.13 -8.37 -23.66
N ASP A 415 -13.53 -7.11 -23.72
CA ASP A 415 -13.63 -6.18 -22.58
C ASP A 415 -15.04 -6.14 -21.95
N SER A 416 -15.97 -6.97 -22.43
CA SER A 416 -17.34 -7.01 -21.91
C SER A 416 -17.38 -7.32 -20.41
N THR A 417 -18.24 -6.59 -19.70
CA THR A 417 -18.49 -6.73 -18.26
C THR A 417 -19.77 -7.51 -17.95
N GLY A 418 -20.33 -8.20 -18.94
CA GLY A 418 -21.63 -8.87 -18.85
C GLY A 418 -22.82 -7.95 -19.11
N VAL A 419 -24.03 -8.44 -18.83
CA VAL A 419 -25.29 -7.72 -19.05
C VAL A 419 -25.91 -7.37 -17.70
N LYS A 420 -26.17 -6.08 -17.47
CA LYS A 420 -26.70 -5.60 -16.19
C LYS A 420 -28.02 -6.30 -15.84
N GLY A 421 -28.08 -6.85 -14.63
CA GLY A 421 -29.25 -7.62 -14.13
C GLY A 421 -29.28 -9.07 -14.58
N MET A 422 -28.31 -9.51 -15.39
CA MET A 422 -28.08 -10.89 -15.78
C MET A 422 -26.69 -11.31 -15.25
N GLU A 423 -25.81 -11.85 -16.09
CA GLU A 423 -24.44 -12.17 -15.72
C GLU A 423 -23.54 -10.93 -15.58
N ARG A 424 -22.57 -11.01 -14.67
CA ARG A 424 -21.51 -10.03 -14.51
C ARG A 424 -20.17 -10.67 -14.85
N VAL A 425 -19.37 -10.00 -15.66
CA VAL A 425 -17.98 -10.39 -15.93
C VAL A 425 -17.05 -9.35 -15.33
N THR A 426 -16.08 -9.80 -14.55
CA THR A 426 -14.98 -8.97 -14.05
C THR A 426 -13.70 -9.34 -14.76
N ARG A 427 -13.17 -8.40 -15.54
CA ARG A 427 -11.85 -8.51 -16.18
C ARG A 427 -10.78 -8.05 -15.21
N ILE A 428 -9.90 -8.95 -14.77
CA ILE A 428 -8.97 -8.65 -13.67
C ILE A 428 -8.03 -7.47 -13.97
N GLN A 429 -7.68 -7.29 -15.24
CA GLN A 429 -6.75 -6.25 -15.69
C GLN A 429 -7.32 -4.83 -15.57
N SER A 430 -8.63 -4.66 -15.77
CA SER A 430 -9.31 -3.37 -15.71
C SER A 430 -10.17 -3.18 -14.46
N ALA A 431 -10.21 -4.19 -13.58
CA ALA A 431 -11.02 -4.14 -12.38
C ALA A 431 -10.52 -3.07 -11.39
N LYS A 432 -11.48 -2.37 -10.78
CA LYS A 432 -11.20 -1.40 -9.71
C LYS A 432 -10.64 -2.13 -8.49
N ARG A 433 -9.49 -1.66 -8.01
CA ARG A 433 -8.84 -2.19 -6.79
C ARG A 433 -9.19 -1.32 -5.59
N SER A 434 -9.47 -1.98 -4.47
CA SER A 434 -9.67 -1.37 -3.17
C SER A 434 -8.41 -1.54 -2.33
N PHE A 435 -7.99 -0.46 -1.66
CA PHE A 435 -6.80 -0.41 -0.81
C PHE A 435 -7.20 -0.03 0.62
N GLY A 436 -6.32 -0.29 1.59
CA GLY A 436 -6.52 0.17 2.98
C GLY A 436 -7.34 -0.77 3.87
N VAL A 437 -7.73 -1.96 3.39
CA VAL A 437 -8.36 -3.01 4.21
C VAL A 437 -7.36 -3.64 5.19
N GLY A 438 -6.07 -3.56 4.87
CA GLY A 438 -4.95 -3.95 5.71
C GLY A 438 -3.62 -3.54 5.06
N PRO A 439 -2.52 -3.47 5.82
CA PRO A 439 -1.21 -3.10 5.27
C PRO A 439 -0.79 -4.09 4.19
N GLY A 440 -0.35 -3.58 3.03
CA GLY A 440 0.17 -4.40 1.93
C GLY A 440 -0.86 -5.30 1.24
N ALA A 441 -2.16 -5.05 1.41
CA ALA A 441 -3.25 -5.82 0.81
C ALA A 441 -4.07 -4.98 -0.18
N GLU A 442 -4.40 -5.59 -1.32
CA GLU A 442 -5.31 -5.03 -2.33
C GLU A 442 -6.41 -6.04 -2.68
N PHE A 443 -7.60 -5.53 -2.99
CA PHE A 443 -8.79 -6.37 -3.23
C PHE A 443 -9.52 -5.96 -4.50
N VAL A 444 -10.13 -6.95 -5.15
CA VAL A 444 -11.10 -6.76 -6.23
C VAL A 444 -12.38 -7.50 -5.84
N ASP A 445 -13.47 -6.75 -5.68
CA ASP A 445 -14.80 -7.35 -5.50
C ASP A 445 -15.28 -7.87 -6.84
N TYR A 446 -15.39 -9.19 -6.98
CA TYR A 446 -15.99 -9.79 -8.16
C TYR A 446 -17.51 -9.67 -8.09
N PHE A 447 -18.09 -9.99 -6.94
CA PHE A 447 -19.54 -10.03 -6.75
C PHE A 447 -19.96 -9.79 -5.28
N ASN A 448 -21.06 -9.06 -5.11
CA ASN A 448 -21.78 -8.83 -3.87
C ASN A 448 -23.16 -8.22 -4.20
N ALA A 449 -24.01 -8.00 -3.20
CA ALA A 449 -25.35 -7.41 -3.41
C ALA A 449 -25.34 -6.01 -4.07
N GLY A 450 -24.26 -5.24 -3.91
CA GLY A 450 -24.10 -3.93 -4.53
C GLY A 450 -23.71 -3.99 -6.02
N LEU A 451 -23.03 -5.07 -6.44
CA LEU A 451 -22.60 -5.28 -7.82
C LEU A 451 -23.63 -6.05 -8.64
N VAL A 452 -24.27 -7.06 -8.05
CA VAL A 452 -25.30 -7.88 -8.69
C VAL A 452 -26.46 -8.06 -7.70
N PRO A 453 -27.57 -7.32 -7.88
CA PRO A 453 -28.72 -7.42 -6.99
C PRO A 453 -29.31 -8.83 -6.96
N GLY A 454 -29.66 -9.31 -5.77
CA GLY A 454 -30.31 -10.63 -5.59
C GLY A 454 -29.35 -11.81 -5.40
N LEU A 455 -28.04 -11.58 -5.40
CA LEU A 455 -27.06 -12.59 -5.01
C LEU A 455 -27.24 -13.03 -3.56
N GLU A 456 -26.87 -14.28 -3.31
CA GLU A 456 -26.94 -14.94 -2.00
C GLU A 456 -25.55 -15.07 -1.34
N MET A 457 -24.49 -14.75 -2.09
CA MET A 457 -23.10 -14.81 -1.67
C MET A 457 -22.32 -13.59 -2.16
N SER A 458 -21.14 -13.38 -1.60
CA SER A 458 -20.20 -12.34 -2.01
C SER A 458 -18.80 -12.91 -2.09
N GLY A 459 -17.95 -12.31 -2.90
CA GLY A 459 -16.60 -12.82 -3.08
C GLY A 459 -15.78 -12.00 -4.06
N GLY A 460 -14.50 -12.32 -4.07
CA GLY A 460 -13.54 -11.54 -4.83
C GLY A 460 -12.14 -12.15 -4.80
N TYR A 461 -11.21 -11.33 -5.27
CA TYR A 461 -9.79 -11.62 -5.31
C TYR A 461 -9.07 -10.70 -4.31
N GLY A 462 -8.06 -11.25 -3.65
CA GLY A 462 -7.15 -10.50 -2.78
C GLY A 462 -5.70 -10.78 -3.14
N ARG A 463 -4.87 -9.74 -3.15
CA ARG A 463 -3.41 -9.85 -3.30
C ARG A 463 -2.72 -9.20 -2.13
N PHE A 464 -1.74 -9.91 -1.60
CA PHE A 464 -0.95 -9.52 -0.45
C PHE A 464 0.52 -9.47 -0.83
N LEU A 465 1.13 -8.31 -0.63
CA LEU A 465 2.59 -8.19 -0.70
C LEU A 465 3.23 -8.90 0.49
N THR A 466 4.54 -9.14 0.44
CA THR A 466 5.29 -9.72 1.56
C THR A 466 5.07 -8.90 2.84
N GLY A 467 4.72 -9.58 3.93
CA GLY A 467 4.33 -8.97 5.21
C GLY A 467 2.91 -8.39 5.23
N GLY A 468 2.23 -8.34 4.08
CA GLY A 468 0.88 -7.84 3.95
C GLY A 468 -0.11 -8.70 4.73
N ARG A 469 -1.05 -8.06 5.42
CA ARG A 469 -2.01 -8.76 6.28
C ARG A 469 -3.35 -8.05 6.36
N LEU A 470 -4.36 -8.82 6.78
CA LEU A 470 -5.62 -8.28 7.26
C LEU A 470 -5.55 -8.02 8.78
N PRO A 471 -6.33 -7.04 9.30
CA PRO A 471 -6.59 -6.95 10.73
C PRO A 471 -7.39 -8.18 11.19
N ALA A 472 -7.25 -8.53 12.48
CA ALA A 472 -8.09 -9.56 13.09
C ALA A 472 -9.55 -9.14 13.02
N HIS A 473 -10.41 -10.07 12.63
CA HIS A 473 -11.82 -9.76 12.42
C HIS A 473 -12.70 -10.99 12.60
N VAL A 474 -13.99 -10.73 12.75
CA VAL A 474 -15.08 -11.70 12.67
C VAL A 474 -16.07 -11.28 11.58
N HIS A 475 -16.86 -12.23 11.12
CA HIS A 475 -17.95 -12.01 10.18
C HIS A 475 -19.16 -12.88 10.52
N ASP A 476 -20.32 -12.53 9.97
CA ASP A 476 -21.62 -13.14 10.29
C ASP A 476 -22.00 -14.35 9.42
N PHE A 477 -21.25 -14.62 8.35
CA PHE A 477 -21.43 -15.79 7.45
C PHE A 477 -20.27 -16.78 7.50
N ASP A 478 -20.39 -17.96 6.90
CA ASP A 478 -19.23 -18.81 6.67
C ASP A 478 -18.38 -18.22 5.54
N GLU A 479 -17.06 -18.34 5.64
CA GLU A 479 -16.09 -17.84 4.66
C GLU A 479 -15.27 -18.99 4.09
N SER A 480 -15.04 -18.96 2.78
CA SER A 480 -14.10 -19.81 2.05
C SER A 480 -12.96 -18.95 1.51
N ILE A 481 -11.71 -19.36 1.77
CA ILE A 481 -10.52 -18.63 1.35
C ILE A 481 -9.53 -19.59 0.72
N CYS A 482 -9.39 -19.52 -0.59
CA CYS A 482 -8.52 -20.38 -1.39
C CYS A 482 -7.23 -19.64 -1.77
N ILE A 483 -6.07 -20.17 -1.38
CA ILE A 483 -4.76 -19.58 -1.73
C ILE A 483 -4.34 -20.05 -3.11
N ILE A 484 -4.47 -19.20 -4.11
CA ILE A 484 -4.28 -19.58 -5.52
C ILE A 484 -2.83 -19.40 -5.99
N SER A 485 -2.06 -18.54 -5.34
CA SER A 485 -0.62 -18.34 -5.60
C SER A 485 0.10 -17.86 -4.35
N GLY A 486 1.39 -18.19 -4.23
CA GLY A 486 2.22 -17.86 -3.06
C GLY A 486 1.86 -18.67 -1.80
N GLY A 487 2.29 -18.16 -0.64
CA GLY A 487 2.07 -18.79 0.66
C GLY A 487 1.37 -17.84 1.64
N ALA A 488 0.36 -18.35 2.33
CA ALA A 488 -0.36 -17.64 3.37
C ALA A 488 -0.23 -18.35 4.71
N THR A 489 -0.27 -17.57 5.78
CA THR A 489 -0.51 -18.08 7.11
C THR A 489 -1.87 -17.59 7.58
N CYS A 490 -2.79 -18.52 7.80
CA CYS A 490 -4.09 -18.27 8.44
C CYS A 490 -3.93 -18.44 9.94
N LEU A 491 -4.29 -17.41 10.71
CA LEU A 491 -4.34 -17.46 12.17
C LEU A 491 -5.79 -17.40 12.64
N VAL A 492 -6.15 -18.38 13.47
CA VAL A 492 -7.50 -18.55 13.99
C VAL A 492 -7.44 -18.82 15.49
N GLU A 493 -7.75 -17.80 16.30
CA GLU A 493 -7.86 -17.92 17.76
C GLU A 493 -6.67 -18.65 18.45
N GLY A 494 -5.45 -18.40 17.98
CA GLY A 494 -4.19 -18.99 18.45
C GLY A 494 -3.66 -20.15 17.61
N ARG A 495 -4.47 -20.72 16.72
CA ARG A 495 -4.06 -21.79 15.79
C ARG A 495 -3.48 -21.17 14.51
N GLN A 496 -2.41 -21.75 14.00
CA GLN A 496 -1.69 -21.26 12.82
C GLN A 496 -1.66 -22.33 11.73
N TYR A 497 -2.09 -21.96 10.53
CA TYR A 497 -2.16 -22.85 9.38
C TYR A 497 -1.39 -22.27 8.21
N ALA A 498 -0.33 -22.97 7.79
CA ALA A 498 0.37 -22.67 6.55
C ALA A 498 -0.43 -23.21 5.35
N MET A 499 -0.73 -22.31 4.41
CA MET A 499 -1.59 -22.56 3.25
C MET A 499 -0.90 -22.13 1.97
N SER A 500 -0.97 -22.99 0.95
CA SER A 500 -0.42 -22.78 -0.40
C SER A 500 -1.08 -23.76 -1.36
N ASP A 501 -0.81 -23.65 -2.66
CA ASP A 501 -1.27 -24.60 -3.69
C ASP A 501 -2.76 -24.96 -3.57
N ARG A 502 -3.61 -23.93 -3.63
CA ARG A 502 -5.08 -24.03 -3.58
C ARG A 502 -5.64 -24.61 -2.28
N ALA A 503 -4.82 -24.74 -1.23
CA ALA A 503 -5.33 -24.99 0.11
C ALA A 503 -6.40 -23.95 0.47
N THR A 504 -7.51 -24.43 1.00
CA THR A 504 -8.71 -23.62 1.22
C THR A 504 -9.11 -23.68 2.69
N ALA A 505 -9.31 -22.51 3.30
CA ALA A 505 -9.83 -22.39 4.66
C ALA A 505 -11.35 -22.20 4.60
N MET A 506 -12.08 -23.03 5.36
CA MET A 506 -13.46 -22.78 5.73
C MET A 506 -13.47 -22.20 7.14
N VAL A 507 -13.83 -20.92 7.25
CA VAL A 507 -13.93 -20.21 8.52
C VAL A 507 -15.42 -19.95 8.83
N PRO A 508 -16.00 -20.65 9.83
CA PRO A 508 -17.36 -20.40 10.27
C PRO A 508 -17.59 -18.98 10.75
N ARG A 509 -18.85 -18.51 10.65
CA ARG A 509 -19.26 -17.23 11.24
C ARG A 509 -18.77 -17.06 12.68
N GLY A 510 -18.34 -15.85 13.01
CA GLY A 510 -18.02 -15.45 14.37
C GLY A 510 -16.64 -15.83 14.89
N ARG A 511 -15.88 -16.62 14.13
CA ARG A 511 -14.51 -16.98 14.49
C ARG A 511 -13.57 -15.81 14.24
N VAL A 512 -12.77 -15.47 15.25
CA VAL A 512 -11.71 -14.46 15.09
C VAL A 512 -10.58 -15.04 14.27
N HIS A 513 -10.25 -14.36 13.18
CA HIS A 513 -9.13 -14.79 12.35
C HIS A 513 -8.49 -13.65 11.56
N TYR A 514 -7.30 -13.91 11.02
CA TYR A 514 -6.67 -13.06 10.01
C TYR A 514 -5.66 -13.85 9.17
N PHE A 515 -5.27 -13.24 8.05
CA PHE A 515 -4.25 -13.77 7.14
C PHE A 515 -3.06 -12.84 7.08
N ILE A 516 -1.89 -13.43 6.95
CA ILE A 516 -0.63 -12.74 6.70
C ILE A 516 0.15 -13.48 5.61
N ASN A 517 0.66 -12.72 4.64
CA ASN A 517 1.64 -13.22 3.69
C ASN A 517 3.04 -13.18 4.33
N GLN A 518 3.57 -14.34 4.71
CA GLN A 518 4.92 -14.47 5.25
C GLN A 518 5.92 -15.03 4.23
N SER A 519 5.51 -15.14 2.97
CA SER A 519 6.36 -15.64 1.89
C SER A 519 7.18 -14.51 1.25
N ASP A 520 8.26 -14.90 0.57
CA ASP A 520 9.22 -13.98 -0.07
C ASP A 520 8.66 -13.32 -1.34
N GLY A 521 7.42 -13.62 -1.72
CA GLY A 521 6.75 -13.06 -2.90
C GLY A 521 5.28 -12.71 -2.62
N PRO A 522 4.56 -12.18 -3.62
CA PRO A 522 3.14 -11.90 -3.47
C PRO A 522 2.33 -13.19 -3.28
N MET A 523 1.30 -13.10 -2.45
CA MET A 523 0.29 -14.13 -2.25
C MET A 523 -1.04 -13.67 -2.81
N GLU A 524 -1.75 -14.55 -3.49
CA GLU A 524 -3.04 -14.29 -4.10
C GLU A 524 -4.08 -15.28 -3.56
N MET A 525 -5.29 -14.79 -3.31
CA MET A 525 -6.38 -15.61 -2.81
C MET A 525 -7.71 -15.26 -3.46
N ILE A 526 -8.60 -16.25 -3.52
CA ILE A 526 -10.03 -16.05 -3.76
C ILE A 526 -10.75 -16.20 -2.43
N TRP A 527 -11.57 -15.22 -2.08
CA TRP A 527 -12.39 -15.23 -0.87
C TRP A 527 -13.87 -15.22 -1.25
N VAL A 528 -14.68 -15.97 -0.51
CA VAL A 528 -16.13 -16.08 -0.73
C VAL A 528 -16.85 -16.21 0.61
N TYR A 529 -17.86 -15.38 0.84
CA TYR A 529 -18.78 -15.52 1.97
C TYR A 529 -20.10 -16.15 1.54
N ALA A 530 -20.67 -16.98 2.42
CA ALA A 530 -22.02 -17.55 2.32
C ALA A 530 -23.16 -16.52 2.49
N GLY A 531 -22.87 -15.24 2.28
CA GLY A 531 -23.80 -14.13 2.42
C GLY A 531 -23.44 -13.00 1.46
N PRO A 532 -24.43 -12.19 1.04
CA PRO A 532 -24.25 -11.27 -0.09
C PRO A 532 -23.64 -9.91 0.29
N MET A 533 -23.59 -9.60 1.58
CA MET A 533 -22.92 -8.42 2.13
C MET A 533 -22.57 -8.70 3.60
N PRO A 534 -21.45 -9.39 3.88
CA PRO A 534 -21.07 -9.78 5.23
C PRO A 534 -20.76 -8.55 6.09
N GLU A 535 -21.18 -8.57 7.34
CA GLU A 535 -20.70 -7.62 8.33
C GLU A 535 -19.32 -8.06 8.83
N ARG A 536 -18.28 -7.31 8.47
CA ARG A 536 -16.93 -7.54 8.98
C ARG A 536 -16.63 -6.63 10.15
N ILE A 537 -16.44 -7.21 11.33
CA ILE A 537 -16.11 -6.49 12.56
C ILE A 537 -14.63 -6.70 12.85
N VAL A 538 -13.86 -5.61 12.80
CA VAL A 538 -12.46 -5.61 13.22
C VAL A 538 -12.40 -5.75 14.74
N VAL A 539 -11.55 -6.64 15.24
CA VAL A 539 -11.31 -6.86 16.66
C VAL A 539 -9.83 -6.75 16.97
N ASP A 540 -9.49 -6.55 18.23
CA ASP A 540 -8.10 -6.50 18.67
C ASP A 540 -7.35 -7.78 18.22
N ALA A 541 -6.12 -7.62 17.73
CA ALA A 541 -5.29 -8.72 17.29
C ALA A 541 -5.02 -9.74 18.41
N VAL A 542 -5.06 -9.32 19.68
CA VAL A 542 -4.95 -10.22 20.83
C VAL A 542 -6.06 -11.29 20.81
N CYS A 543 -7.25 -10.98 20.30
CA CYS A 543 -8.36 -11.95 20.19
C CYS A 543 -8.05 -13.13 19.26
N ALA A 544 -7.12 -12.96 18.33
CA ALA A 544 -6.67 -14.01 17.42
C ALA A 544 -5.53 -14.86 18.02
N THR A 545 -5.11 -14.61 19.26
CA THR A 545 -4.05 -15.37 19.96
C THR A 545 -4.64 -16.43 20.89
N GLU A 546 -3.83 -17.39 21.32
CA GLU A 546 -4.29 -18.45 22.21
C GLU A 546 -4.74 -17.90 23.58
N SER A 547 -3.98 -16.95 24.13
CA SER A 547 -4.23 -16.31 25.42
C SER A 547 -5.36 -15.28 25.38
N GLY A 548 -5.62 -14.69 24.21
CA GLY A 548 -6.68 -13.71 24.02
C GLY A 548 -7.96 -14.27 23.39
N ASN A 549 -8.05 -15.59 23.17
CA ASN A 549 -9.22 -16.22 22.57
C ASN A 549 -10.50 -15.80 23.34
N PRO A 550 -11.44 -15.10 22.69
CA PRO A 550 -12.60 -14.51 23.38
C PRO A 550 -13.63 -15.55 23.86
N TRP A 551 -13.45 -16.82 23.50
CA TRP A 551 -14.37 -17.92 23.79
C TRP A 551 -13.82 -18.96 24.77
N LYS A 552 -12.58 -18.78 25.24
CA LYS A 552 -11.96 -19.60 26.31
C LYS A 552 -12.21 -18.96 27.69
#